data_AF-A0A1M5XNQ2-F1
#
_entry.id   AF-A0A1M5XNQ2-F1
#
_cell.length_a   1.000
_cell.length_b   1.000
_cell.length_c   1.000
_cell.angle_alpha   90.00
_cell.angle_beta   90.00
_cell.angle_gamma   90.00
#
_symmetry.space_group_name_H-M   'P 1'
#
loop_
_entity.id
_entity.type
_entity.pdbx_description
1 polymer ?
#
loop_
_entity_poly.entity_id
_entity_poly.type
_entity_poly.pdbx_seq_one_letter_code
_entity_poly.pdbx_strand_id
1 'polypeptide(L)'
;MSSLRYLFADFIGEDDAAPPLLPDGLPTGAAATVSDGIHRLIDYQGPSYAQLYVNRVRRFVGRRGVDDAMVGEIARLMALRMSYEDPIRIAQLKLAEFEVGGGQPLARSTDNIAKFRVDELIGALPAVVADPVLDVLEWMGWTHMPISIRFSAKNRWGIRRLKAEAGLRRWRRLSVRYAKERVWVERWLHMIDRSLTKQPKSASAIVQTADMIRGYGDVYRQGLADWHAIIDGLAKPTFDGVLPLADLAGAVAEARAAAMPDPRQVALKRTIAEIRARALGAGANAAAG
;
A
#
# COMPACT_ATOMS: atom_id res chain seq x y z
N MET A 1 18.67 -27.40 19.13
CA MET A 1 19.27 -26.16 18.56
C MET A 1 19.58 -26.22 17.05
N SER A 2 19.58 -27.41 16.40
CA SER A 2 19.83 -27.51 14.94
C SER A 2 18.65 -27.14 14.03
N SER A 3 17.40 -27.25 14.50
CA SER A 3 16.21 -27.00 13.67
C SER A 3 15.99 -25.52 13.30
N LEU A 4 16.43 -24.59 14.16
CA LEU A 4 16.40 -23.15 13.88
C LEU A 4 17.43 -22.78 12.79
N ARG A 5 18.62 -23.39 12.79
CA ARG A 5 19.67 -23.10 11.80
C ARG A 5 19.28 -23.48 10.37
N TYR A 6 18.56 -24.58 10.18
CA TYR A 6 18.04 -24.98 8.85
C TYR A 6 16.88 -24.08 8.39
N LEU A 7 15.98 -23.70 9.30
CA LEU A 7 14.97 -22.67 9.03
C LEU A 7 15.58 -21.32 8.65
N PHE A 8 16.75 -20.95 9.21
CA PHE A 8 17.45 -19.73 8.83
C PHE A 8 18.25 -19.87 7.52
N ALA A 9 18.71 -21.06 7.14
CA ALA A 9 19.53 -21.29 5.94
C ALA A 9 18.71 -21.28 4.64
N ASP A 10 17.56 -21.99 4.59
CA ASP A 10 16.61 -21.90 3.45
C ASP A 10 16.02 -20.49 3.29
N PHE A 11 16.07 -19.72 4.38
CA PHE A 11 15.54 -18.39 4.48
C PHE A 11 16.50 -17.30 3.96
N ILE A 12 17.82 -17.56 3.97
CA ILE A 12 18.88 -16.66 3.48
C ILE A 12 19.16 -16.82 1.97
N GLY A 13 18.69 -17.90 1.33
CA GLY A 13 18.90 -18.14 -0.11
C GLY A 13 18.39 -17.00 -1.02
N GLU A 14 18.86 -16.90 -2.26
CA GLU A 14 18.35 -15.95 -3.25
C GLU A 14 16.93 -16.37 -3.74
N ASP A 15 16.09 -15.40 -4.15
CA ASP A 15 14.80 -15.73 -4.79
C ASP A 15 15.11 -16.04 -6.25
N ASP A 16 15.48 -17.29 -6.50
CA ASP A 16 15.99 -17.78 -7.79
C ASP A 16 14.88 -18.01 -8.82
N ALA A 17 13.64 -17.59 -8.52
CA ALA A 17 12.53 -17.66 -9.46
C ALA A 17 12.80 -16.77 -10.68
N ALA A 18 12.39 -17.24 -11.86
CA ALA A 18 12.49 -16.42 -13.07
C ALA A 18 11.62 -15.16 -12.96
N PRO A 19 12.06 -14.01 -13.52
CA PRO A 19 11.22 -12.83 -13.64
C PRO A 19 9.88 -13.15 -14.32
N PRO A 20 8.75 -12.70 -13.77
CA PRO A 20 7.45 -12.97 -14.35
C PRO A 20 7.27 -12.22 -15.68
N LEU A 21 6.53 -12.84 -16.60
CA LEU A 21 6.16 -12.22 -17.88
C LEU A 21 4.92 -11.33 -17.73
N LEU A 22 4.67 -10.49 -18.74
CA LEU A 22 3.43 -9.74 -18.85
C LEU A 22 2.23 -10.70 -18.94
N PRO A 23 1.07 -10.36 -18.35
CA PRO A 23 -0.12 -11.20 -18.43
C PRO A 23 -0.64 -11.28 -19.87
N ASP A 24 -1.09 -12.47 -20.28
CA ASP A 24 -1.69 -12.69 -21.59
C ASP A 24 -2.92 -11.78 -21.79
N GLY A 25 -3.07 -11.24 -23.00
CA GLY A 25 -4.17 -10.35 -23.37
C GLY A 25 -4.05 -8.92 -22.80
N LEU A 26 -2.92 -8.56 -22.19
CA LEU A 26 -2.69 -7.21 -21.69
C LEU A 26 -2.78 -6.20 -22.84
N PRO A 27 -3.56 -5.11 -22.69
CA PRO A 27 -3.62 -4.08 -23.72
C PRO A 27 -2.29 -3.36 -23.88
N THR A 28 -1.94 -2.99 -25.12
CA THR A 28 -0.66 -2.35 -25.46
C THR A 28 -0.41 -1.09 -24.64
N GLY A 29 -1.46 -0.29 -24.36
CA GLY A 29 -1.36 0.93 -23.56
C GLY A 29 -0.94 0.71 -22.11
N ALA A 30 -1.16 -0.49 -21.55
CA ALA A 30 -0.81 -0.82 -20.16
C ALA A 30 0.52 -1.59 -20.03
N ALA A 31 1.11 -2.05 -21.14
CA ALA A 31 2.30 -2.91 -21.13
C ALA A 31 3.51 -2.28 -20.42
N ALA A 32 3.83 -1.03 -20.74
CA ALA A 32 4.94 -0.31 -20.12
C ALA A 32 4.74 -0.18 -18.60
N THR A 33 3.54 0.21 -18.16
CA THR A 33 3.22 0.39 -16.74
C THR A 33 3.29 -0.91 -15.95
N VAL A 34 2.83 -2.03 -16.53
CA VAL A 34 2.93 -3.35 -15.89
C VAL A 34 4.39 -3.80 -15.82
N SER A 35 5.17 -3.56 -16.88
CA SER A 35 6.61 -3.86 -16.89
C SER A 35 7.36 -3.09 -15.80
N ASP A 36 7.11 -1.79 -15.66
CA ASP A 36 7.70 -0.97 -14.60
C ASP A 36 7.30 -1.47 -13.21
N GLY A 37 6.05 -1.92 -13.05
CA GLY A 37 5.56 -2.55 -11.83
C GLY A 37 6.29 -3.85 -11.49
N ILE A 38 6.55 -4.70 -12.50
CA ILE A 38 7.33 -5.93 -12.34
C ILE A 38 8.75 -5.62 -11.88
N HIS A 39 9.48 -4.75 -12.57
CA HIS A 39 10.85 -4.37 -12.22
C HIS A 39 10.93 -3.81 -10.79
N ARG A 40 10.04 -2.87 -10.45
CA ARG A 40 9.96 -2.28 -9.11
C ARG A 40 9.79 -3.36 -8.03
N LEU A 41 8.94 -4.36 -8.26
CA LEU A 41 8.64 -5.38 -7.26
C LEU A 41 9.69 -6.48 -7.17
N ILE A 42 10.40 -6.77 -8.27
CA ILE A 42 11.62 -7.59 -8.26
C ILE A 42 12.66 -6.93 -7.36
N ASP A 43 12.95 -5.64 -7.58
CA ASP A 43 13.91 -4.89 -6.77
C ASP A 43 13.48 -4.81 -5.30
N TYR A 44 12.17 -4.68 -5.07
CA TYR A 44 11.59 -4.59 -3.73
C TYR A 44 11.76 -5.89 -2.94
N GLN A 45 11.30 -7.02 -3.48
CA GLN A 45 11.10 -8.26 -2.72
C GLN A 45 11.47 -9.54 -3.48
N GLY A 46 11.70 -9.47 -4.79
CA GLY A 46 12.11 -10.58 -5.64
C GLY A 46 11.05 -11.02 -6.67
N PRO A 47 11.44 -11.87 -7.63
CA PRO A 47 10.58 -12.34 -8.73
C PRO A 47 9.28 -13.00 -8.27
N SER A 48 9.32 -13.80 -7.20
CA SER A 48 8.12 -14.44 -6.66
C SER A 48 7.07 -13.43 -6.19
N TYR A 49 7.50 -12.26 -5.70
CA TYR A 49 6.59 -11.20 -5.28
C TYR A 49 6.02 -10.41 -6.46
N ALA A 50 6.82 -10.18 -7.49
CA ALA A 50 6.36 -9.59 -8.75
C ALA A 50 5.32 -10.50 -9.45
N GLN A 51 5.45 -11.82 -9.35
CA GLN A 51 4.43 -12.75 -9.87
C GLN A 51 3.07 -12.58 -9.18
N LEU A 52 3.05 -12.30 -7.87
CA LEU A 52 1.80 -12.00 -7.16
C LEU A 52 1.13 -10.72 -7.65
N TYR A 53 1.89 -9.75 -8.14
CA TYR A 53 1.38 -8.55 -8.78
C TYR A 53 0.78 -8.85 -10.16
N VAL A 54 1.52 -9.59 -11.00
CA VAL A 54 1.02 -10.01 -12.33
C VAL A 54 -0.29 -10.80 -12.21
N ASN A 55 -0.38 -11.72 -11.23
CA ASN A 55 -1.59 -12.50 -10.98
C ASN A 55 -2.80 -11.63 -10.58
N ARG A 56 -2.57 -10.48 -9.92
CA ARG A 56 -3.64 -9.55 -9.56
C ARG A 56 -4.04 -8.68 -10.75
N VAL A 57 -3.09 -8.15 -11.51
CA VAL A 57 -3.36 -7.37 -12.73
C VAL A 57 -4.17 -8.19 -13.72
N ARG A 58 -3.81 -9.48 -13.91
CA ARG A 58 -4.52 -10.41 -14.79
C ARG A 58 -6.03 -10.50 -14.51
N ARG A 59 -6.48 -10.27 -13.26
CA ARG A 59 -7.92 -10.30 -12.90
C ARG A 59 -8.75 -9.20 -13.57
N PHE A 60 -8.10 -8.16 -14.09
CA PHE A 60 -8.76 -7.01 -14.71
C PHE A 60 -8.53 -6.93 -16.23
N VAL A 61 -7.60 -7.72 -16.76
CA VAL A 61 -7.33 -7.82 -18.20
C VAL A 61 -8.53 -8.44 -18.91
N GLY A 62 -9.02 -7.78 -19.97
CA GLY A 62 -10.17 -8.26 -20.76
C GLY A 62 -11.51 -8.22 -20.03
N ARG A 63 -11.57 -7.62 -18.83
CA ARG A 63 -12.80 -7.57 -18.04
C ARG A 63 -13.76 -6.51 -18.58
N ARG A 64 -15.04 -6.87 -18.73
CA ARG A 64 -16.09 -5.92 -19.17
C ARG A 64 -16.14 -4.69 -18.25
N GLY A 65 -16.11 -3.50 -18.85
CA GLY A 65 -16.15 -2.23 -18.12
C GLY A 65 -14.79 -1.74 -17.61
N VAL A 66 -13.70 -2.46 -17.92
CA VAL A 66 -12.32 -2.02 -17.68
C VAL A 66 -11.68 -1.73 -19.03
N ASP A 67 -11.28 -0.48 -19.25
CA ASP A 67 -10.53 -0.06 -20.43
C ASP A 67 -9.01 -0.09 -20.17
N ASP A 68 -8.23 0.08 -21.23
CA ASP A 68 -6.77 0.05 -21.19
C ASP A 68 -6.18 1.03 -20.16
N ALA A 69 -6.78 2.23 -20.08
CA ALA A 69 -6.37 3.25 -19.13
C ALA A 69 -6.61 2.82 -17.68
N MET A 70 -7.75 2.20 -17.39
CA MET A 70 -8.07 1.68 -16.07
C MET A 70 -7.16 0.50 -15.69
N VAL A 71 -6.84 -0.40 -16.62
CA VAL A 71 -5.84 -1.47 -16.36
C VAL A 71 -4.49 -0.87 -16.00
N GLY A 72 -4.01 0.10 -16.80
CA GLY A 72 -2.76 0.80 -16.53
C GLY A 72 -2.76 1.49 -15.17
N GLU A 73 -3.85 2.15 -14.80
CA GLU A 73 -3.94 2.85 -13.52
C GLU A 73 -4.02 1.90 -12.32
N ILE A 74 -4.78 0.80 -12.43
CA ILE A 74 -4.80 -0.27 -11.43
C ILE A 74 -3.39 -0.84 -11.26
N ALA A 75 -2.69 -1.11 -12.37
CA ALA A 75 -1.33 -1.64 -12.37
C ALA A 75 -0.34 -0.67 -11.70
N ARG A 76 -0.39 0.62 -12.01
CA ARG A 76 0.47 1.67 -11.43
C ARG A 76 0.26 1.79 -9.93
N LEU A 77 -1.00 1.96 -9.51
CA LEU A 77 -1.36 2.15 -8.10
C LEU A 77 -1.05 0.90 -7.29
N MET A 78 -1.38 -0.29 -7.80
CA MET A 78 -1.09 -1.54 -7.11
C MET A 78 0.41 -1.76 -6.91
N ALA A 79 1.24 -1.48 -7.93
CA ALA A 79 2.69 -1.59 -7.78
C ALA A 79 3.20 -0.66 -6.68
N LEU A 80 2.73 0.60 -6.65
CA LEU A 80 3.09 1.56 -5.60
C LEU A 80 2.67 1.06 -4.20
N ARG A 81 1.47 0.50 -4.07
CA ARG A 81 0.94 0.00 -2.78
C ARG A 81 1.63 -1.28 -2.31
N MET A 82 1.99 -2.15 -3.25
CA MET A 82 2.73 -3.38 -2.94
C MET A 82 4.20 -3.09 -2.59
N SER A 83 4.73 -1.90 -2.91
CA SER A 83 6.10 -1.45 -2.61
C SER A 83 6.13 -0.27 -1.63
N TYR A 84 5.50 -0.42 -0.46
CA TYR A 84 5.45 0.64 0.56
C TYR A 84 6.84 0.93 1.15
N GLU A 85 7.00 2.16 1.67
CA GLU A 85 8.22 2.62 2.32
C GLU A 85 8.28 2.10 3.77
N ASP A 86 9.16 1.13 3.97
CA ASP A 86 9.58 0.63 5.28
C ASP A 86 11.10 0.85 5.47
N PRO A 87 11.63 0.69 6.69
CA PRO A 87 13.07 0.87 6.94
C PRO A 87 13.96 0.05 5.99
N ILE A 88 13.54 -1.16 5.64
CA ILE A 88 14.25 -2.04 4.71
C ILE A 88 14.30 -1.40 3.31
N ARG A 89 13.18 -0.85 2.82
CA ARG A 89 13.09 -0.22 1.50
C ARG A 89 13.89 1.07 1.46
N ILE A 90 13.87 1.88 2.52
CA ILE A 90 14.72 3.07 2.60
C ILE A 90 16.20 2.67 2.54
N ALA A 91 16.59 1.60 3.23
CA ALA A 91 17.96 1.07 3.15
C ALA A 91 18.31 0.59 1.73
N GLN A 92 17.41 -0.14 1.06
CA GLN A 92 17.59 -0.57 -0.35
C GLN A 92 17.77 0.62 -1.29
N LEU A 93 16.91 1.64 -1.20
CA LEU A 93 16.99 2.85 -2.02
C LEU A 93 18.31 3.59 -1.78
N LYS A 94 18.76 3.68 -0.53
CA LYS A 94 20.04 4.32 -0.19
C LYS A 94 21.25 3.55 -0.68
N LEU A 95 21.19 2.22 -0.72
CA LEU A 95 22.24 1.42 -1.35
C LEU A 95 22.26 1.59 -2.86
N ALA A 96 21.10 1.61 -3.52
CA ALA A 96 21.02 1.86 -4.96
C ALA A 96 21.60 3.24 -5.34
N GLU A 97 21.27 4.30 -4.58
CA GLU A 97 21.88 5.63 -4.74
C GLU A 97 23.41 5.59 -4.61
N PHE A 98 23.92 4.81 -3.65
CA PHE A 98 25.36 4.65 -3.42
C PHE A 98 26.06 3.89 -4.58
N GLU A 99 25.42 2.87 -5.12
CA GLU A 99 25.94 2.07 -6.24
C GLU A 99 25.97 2.87 -7.54
N VAL A 100 24.89 3.61 -7.86
CA VAL A 100 24.84 4.55 -8.99
C VAL A 100 25.92 5.64 -8.84
N GLY A 101 26.23 6.04 -7.61
CA GLY A 101 27.30 6.98 -7.27
C GLY A 101 28.74 6.43 -7.40
N GLY A 102 28.93 5.23 -7.96
CA GLY A 102 30.25 4.64 -8.19
C GLY A 102 30.83 3.88 -6.99
N GLY A 103 30.02 3.56 -5.99
CA GLY A 103 30.42 2.68 -4.87
C GLY A 103 31.50 3.27 -3.95
N GLN A 104 31.75 4.58 -4.04
CA GLN A 104 32.61 5.30 -3.11
C GLN A 104 31.76 6.07 -2.10
N PRO A 105 32.16 6.16 -0.81
CA PRO A 105 31.45 6.98 0.16
C PRO A 105 31.43 8.44 -0.29
N LEU A 106 30.34 8.87 -0.91
CA LEU A 106 30.18 10.23 -1.39
C LEU A 106 29.94 11.15 -0.19
N ALA A 107 30.82 12.13 0.03
CA ALA A 107 30.58 13.21 0.99
C ALA A 107 29.28 13.98 0.69
N ARG A 108 28.77 13.89 -0.56
CA ARG A 108 27.50 14.44 -1.03
C ARG A 108 26.28 13.53 -0.86
N SER A 109 26.41 12.33 -0.31
CA SER A 109 25.24 11.51 0.02
C SER A 109 24.41 12.25 1.08
N THR A 110 23.21 12.70 0.70
CA THR A 110 22.29 13.37 1.61
C THR A 110 21.79 12.35 2.63
N ASP A 111 21.96 12.71 3.91
CA ASP A 111 21.39 11.92 5.00
C ASP A 111 19.87 11.92 4.84
N ASN A 112 19.27 10.73 4.74
CA ASN A 112 17.82 10.63 4.82
C ASN A 112 17.45 10.33 6.27
N ILE A 113 16.83 11.31 6.92
CA ILE A 113 16.30 11.17 8.27
C ILE A 113 14.83 10.79 8.11
N ALA A 114 14.55 9.49 8.18
CA ALA A 114 13.19 9.00 8.15
C ALA A 114 12.63 9.00 9.57
N LYS A 115 11.46 9.62 9.74
CA LYS A 115 10.74 9.68 11.01
C LYS A 115 9.72 8.54 11.04
N PHE A 116 10.04 7.49 11.78
CA PHE A 116 9.15 6.38 12.04
C PHE A 116 8.54 6.50 13.42
N ARG A 117 7.53 5.70 13.70
CA ARG A 117 7.10 5.42 15.08
C ARG A 117 7.59 4.05 15.51
N VAL A 118 7.68 3.86 16.83
CA VAL A 118 8.07 2.58 17.44
C VAL A 118 7.19 1.43 16.90
N ASP A 119 5.87 1.62 16.87
CA ASP A 119 4.90 0.68 16.31
C ASP A 119 5.15 0.32 14.82
N GLU A 120 5.67 1.25 14.01
CA GLU A 120 6.02 0.99 12.61
C GLU A 120 7.31 0.18 12.44
N LEU A 121 8.29 0.46 13.30
CA LEU A 121 9.54 -0.29 13.31
C LEU A 121 9.28 -1.75 13.75
N ILE A 122 8.43 -1.93 14.76
CA ILE A 122 7.99 -3.25 15.20
C ILE A 122 7.10 -3.91 14.15
N GLY A 123 6.25 -3.12 13.48
CA GLY A 123 5.44 -3.59 12.37
C GLY A 123 6.25 -4.14 11.19
N ALA A 124 7.53 -3.78 11.08
CA ALA A 124 8.48 -4.32 10.09
C ALA A 124 9.20 -5.61 10.57
N LEU A 125 9.12 -5.96 11.86
CA LEU A 125 9.66 -7.20 12.41
C LEU A 125 8.72 -8.40 12.15
N PRO A 126 9.24 -9.64 12.09
CA PRO A 126 8.40 -10.83 12.04
C PRO A 126 7.43 -10.89 13.22
N ALA A 127 6.18 -11.31 13.00
CA ALA A 127 5.14 -11.37 14.04
C ALA A 127 5.60 -12.03 15.35
N VAL A 128 6.37 -13.12 15.26
CA VAL A 128 6.91 -13.88 16.41
C VAL A 128 7.84 -13.05 17.31
N VAL A 129 8.49 -12.02 16.76
CA VAL A 129 9.35 -11.08 17.51
C VAL A 129 8.59 -9.80 17.85
N ALA A 130 7.61 -9.42 17.03
CA ALA A 130 6.83 -8.21 17.22
C ALA A 130 5.95 -8.29 18.49
N ASP A 131 5.28 -9.43 18.72
CA ASP A 131 4.29 -9.55 19.80
C ASP A 131 4.92 -9.37 21.20
N PRO A 132 6.03 -10.04 21.58
CA PRO A 132 6.64 -9.85 22.90
C PRO A 132 7.24 -8.44 23.10
N VAL A 133 7.67 -7.80 22.01
CA VAL A 133 8.26 -6.45 22.04
C VAL A 133 7.18 -5.38 22.16
N LEU A 134 6.03 -5.58 21.52
CA LEU A 134 4.85 -4.72 21.67
C LEU A 134 4.35 -4.75 23.12
N ASP A 135 4.22 -5.92 23.75
CA ASP A 135 3.75 -6.04 25.14
C ASP A 135 4.63 -5.25 26.12
N VAL A 136 5.95 -5.32 25.96
CA VAL A 136 6.92 -4.57 26.79
C VAL A 136 6.83 -3.07 26.53
N LEU A 137 6.64 -2.65 25.28
CA LEU A 137 6.57 -1.24 24.92
C LEU A 137 5.21 -0.60 25.23
N GLU A 138 4.13 -1.38 25.21
CA GLU A 138 2.81 -0.99 25.71
C GLU A 138 2.87 -0.77 27.21
N TRP A 139 3.47 -1.69 27.95
CA TRP A 139 3.70 -1.52 29.39
C TRP A 139 4.52 -0.26 29.72
N MET A 140 5.49 0.09 28.89
CA MET A 140 6.31 1.30 29.04
C MET A 140 5.67 2.57 28.46
N GLY A 141 4.53 2.48 27.78
CA GLY A 141 3.86 3.61 27.12
C GLY A 141 4.62 4.21 25.93
N TRP A 142 5.54 3.47 25.32
CA TRP A 142 6.45 3.96 24.27
C TRP A 142 6.05 3.54 22.85
N THR A 143 4.97 2.77 22.69
CA THR A 143 4.46 2.27 21.39
C THR A 143 4.29 3.35 20.33
N HIS A 144 4.01 4.57 20.77
CA HIS A 144 3.65 5.70 19.94
C HIS A 144 4.75 6.76 19.82
N MET A 145 5.94 6.49 20.36
CA MET A 145 7.04 7.44 20.34
C MET A 145 7.59 7.62 18.91
N PRO A 146 7.81 8.86 18.44
CA PRO A 146 8.48 9.11 17.18
C PRO A 146 9.98 8.80 17.31
N ILE A 147 10.50 7.95 16.43
CA ILE A 147 11.93 7.64 16.28
C ILE A 147 12.42 8.21 14.96
N SER A 148 13.51 8.97 15.01
CA SER A 148 14.22 9.41 13.81
C SER A 148 15.39 8.46 13.52
N ILE A 149 15.31 7.74 12.41
CA ILE A 149 16.39 6.86 11.95
C ILE A 149 17.15 7.55 10.83
N ARG A 150 18.47 7.70 11.00
CA ARG A 150 19.35 8.26 9.99
C ARG A 150 19.89 7.14 9.09
N PHE A 151 19.56 7.21 7.80
CA PHE A 151 20.13 6.35 6.77
C PHE A 151 21.21 7.13 6.02
N SER A 152 22.46 6.67 6.13
CA SER A 152 23.61 7.38 5.58
C SER A 152 24.64 6.40 5.00
N ALA A 153 25.07 6.65 3.77
CA ALA A 153 26.12 5.91 3.08
C ALA A 153 27.50 6.61 3.15
N LYS A 154 27.69 7.54 4.10
CA LYS A 154 28.90 8.37 4.23
C LYS A 154 30.14 7.63 4.75
N ASN A 155 29.99 6.47 5.37
CA ASN A 155 31.11 5.67 5.87
C ASN A 155 30.88 4.17 5.71
N ARG A 156 31.96 3.37 5.79
CA ARG A 156 31.92 1.91 5.57
C ARG A 156 31.00 1.18 6.56
N TRP A 157 30.87 1.68 7.78
CA TRP A 157 29.98 1.10 8.79
C TRP A 157 28.50 1.36 8.48
N GLY A 158 28.15 2.57 8.03
CA GLY A 158 26.82 2.92 7.55
C GLY A 158 26.41 2.08 6.35
N ILE A 159 27.32 1.89 5.38
CA ILE A 159 27.07 1.00 4.23
C ILE A 159 26.85 -0.45 4.67
N ARG A 160 27.67 -0.98 5.59
CA ARG A 160 27.48 -2.34 6.15
C ARG A 160 26.12 -2.49 6.85
N ARG A 161 25.72 -1.49 7.63
CA ARG A 161 24.42 -1.45 8.28
C ARG A 161 23.28 -1.43 7.27
N LEU A 162 23.36 -0.57 6.25
CA LEU A 162 22.37 -0.50 5.17
C LEU A 162 22.27 -1.85 4.44
N LYS A 163 23.40 -2.53 4.17
CA LYS A 163 23.41 -3.88 3.57
C LYS A 163 22.74 -4.91 4.47
N ALA A 164 22.99 -4.87 5.77
CA ALA A 164 22.32 -5.74 6.72
C ALA A 164 20.81 -5.48 6.75
N GLU A 165 20.38 -4.22 6.87
CA GLU A 165 18.96 -3.82 6.88
C GLU A 165 18.25 -4.18 5.57
N ALA A 166 18.87 -3.93 4.40
CA ALA A 166 18.34 -4.31 3.09
C ALA A 166 18.27 -5.84 2.91
N GLY A 167 19.21 -6.59 3.51
CA GLY A 167 19.20 -8.04 3.55
C GLY A 167 17.99 -8.63 4.29
N LEU A 168 17.38 -7.85 5.19
CA LEU A 168 16.15 -8.25 5.88
C LEU A 168 14.91 -8.21 4.99
N ARG A 169 15.03 -7.91 3.68
CA ARG A 169 13.88 -7.91 2.74
C ARG A 169 13.03 -9.16 2.83
N ARG A 170 13.61 -10.36 3.03
CA ARG A 170 12.81 -11.59 3.16
C ARG A 170 11.95 -11.61 4.45
N TRP A 171 12.38 -10.93 5.53
CA TRP A 171 11.62 -10.81 6.79
C TRP A 171 10.38 -9.96 6.62
N ARG A 172 10.40 -9.04 5.65
CA ARG A 172 9.28 -8.17 5.33
C ARG A 172 7.97 -8.94 5.12
N ARG A 173 7.99 -10.09 4.45
CA ARG A 173 6.77 -10.90 4.22
C ARG A 173 6.20 -11.55 5.47
N LEU A 174 6.97 -11.63 6.55
CA LEU A 174 6.53 -12.11 7.86
C LEU A 174 6.10 -10.95 8.79
N SER A 175 6.22 -9.72 8.31
CA SER A 175 5.93 -8.54 9.10
C SER A 175 4.43 -8.31 9.27
N VAL A 176 4.04 -7.80 10.45
CA VAL A 176 2.65 -7.44 10.74
C VAL A 176 2.14 -6.39 9.76
N ARG A 177 3.02 -5.46 9.35
CA ARG A 177 2.72 -4.46 8.33
C ARG A 177 2.37 -5.12 7.01
N TYR A 178 3.16 -6.07 6.54
CA TYR A 178 2.87 -6.78 5.29
C TYR A 178 1.48 -7.46 5.30
N ALA A 179 1.11 -8.09 6.41
CA ALA A 179 -0.22 -8.70 6.53
C ALA A 179 -1.35 -7.66 6.39
N LYS A 180 -1.22 -6.51 7.06
CA LYS A 180 -2.19 -5.40 6.97
C LYS A 180 -2.27 -4.82 5.55
N GLU A 181 -1.12 -4.56 4.93
CA GLU A 181 -1.02 -4.02 3.57
C GLU A 181 -1.64 -4.99 2.55
N ARG A 182 -1.39 -6.29 2.67
CA ARG A 182 -2.00 -7.32 1.82
C ARG A 182 -3.52 -7.33 1.95
N VAL A 183 -4.06 -7.30 3.19
CA VAL A 183 -5.52 -7.27 3.41
C VAL A 183 -6.11 -6.01 2.79
N TRP A 184 -5.45 -4.86 2.95
CA TRP A 184 -5.90 -3.62 2.36
C TRP A 184 -5.92 -3.67 0.82
N VAL A 185 -4.85 -4.14 0.17
CA VAL A 185 -4.79 -4.27 -1.30
C VAL A 185 -5.91 -5.16 -1.82
N GLU A 186 -6.13 -6.34 -1.22
CA GLU A 186 -7.22 -7.24 -1.65
C GLU A 186 -8.60 -6.60 -1.41
N ARG A 187 -8.79 -5.88 -0.30
CA ARG A 187 -10.04 -5.16 -0.02
C ARG A 187 -10.29 -4.06 -1.05
N TRP A 188 -9.27 -3.32 -1.46
CA TRP A 188 -9.39 -2.31 -2.52
C TRP A 188 -9.75 -2.94 -3.87
N LEU A 189 -9.07 -4.01 -4.28
CA LEU A 189 -9.39 -4.74 -5.51
C LEU A 189 -10.81 -5.31 -5.48
N HIS A 190 -11.25 -5.80 -4.33
CA HIS A 190 -12.62 -6.25 -4.15
C HIS A 190 -13.64 -5.11 -4.27
N MET A 191 -13.34 -3.89 -3.82
CA MET A 191 -14.22 -2.73 -4.02
C MET A 191 -14.31 -2.31 -5.49
N ILE A 192 -13.21 -2.40 -6.25
CA ILE A 192 -13.23 -2.16 -7.71
C ILE A 192 -14.13 -3.19 -8.39
N ASP A 193 -13.98 -4.46 -8.05
CA ASP A 193 -14.79 -5.57 -8.57
C ASP A 193 -16.30 -5.36 -8.31
N ARG A 194 -16.66 -5.00 -7.06
CA ARG A 194 -18.04 -4.66 -6.70
C ARG A 194 -18.55 -3.44 -7.44
N SER A 195 -17.71 -2.41 -7.61
CA SER A 195 -18.05 -1.21 -8.38
C SER A 195 -18.35 -1.57 -9.83
N LEU A 196 -17.50 -2.34 -10.50
CA LEU A 196 -17.71 -2.78 -11.89
C LEU A 196 -19.02 -3.54 -12.09
N THR A 197 -19.50 -4.24 -11.05
CA THR A 197 -20.74 -5.02 -11.11
C THR A 197 -21.98 -4.18 -10.80
N LYS A 198 -21.91 -3.32 -9.78
CA LYS A 198 -23.09 -2.60 -9.24
C LYS A 198 -23.21 -1.17 -9.77
N GLN A 199 -22.09 -0.49 -9.97
CA GLN A 199 -22.01 0.87 -10.52
C GLN A 199 -20.76 1.05 -11.39
N PRO A 200 -20.78 0.58 -12.65
CA PRO A 200 -19.58 0.63 -13.51
C PRO A 200 -19.00 2.03 -13.67
N LYS A 201 -19.86 3.07 -13.70
CA LYS A 201 -19.45 4.48 -13.83
C LYS A 201 -18.57 4.98 -12.67
N SER A 202 -18.61 4.35 -11.50
CA SER A 202 -17.78 4.73 -10.35
C SER A 202 -16.49 3.94 -10.20
N ALA A 203 -16.24 2.93 -11.04
CA ALA A 203 -15.06 2.08 -10.92
C ALA A 203 -13.74 2.87 -10.96
N SER A 204 -13.61 3.84 -11.87
CA SER A 204 -12.43 4.71 -11.95
C SER A 204 -12.23 5.55 -10.67
N ALA A 205 -13.32 6.09 -10.10
CA ALA A 205 -13.25 6.83 -8.85
C ALA A 205 -12.79 5.94 -7.68
N ILE A 206 -13.24 4.68 -7.62
CA ILE A 206 -12.78 3.71 -6.63
C ILE A 206 -11.30 3.34 -6.84
N VAL A 207 -10.84 3.16 -8.08
CA VAL A 207 -9.42 2.93 -8.40
C VAL A 207 -8.56 4.05 -7.81
N GLN A 208 -8.92 5.31 -8.06
CA GLN A 208 -8.16 6.48 -7.59
C GLN A 208 -8.14 6.66 -6.07
N THR A 209 -9.00 5.99 -5.30
CA THR A 209 -8.96 6.07 -3.83
C THR A 209 -7.63 5.58 -3.25
N ALA A 210 -6.89 4.73 -3.97
CA ALA A 210 -5.57 4.27 -3.52
C ALA A 210 -4.52 5.39 -3.42
N ASP A 211 -4.69 6.52 -4.12
CA ASP A 211 -3.79 7.69 -4.02
C ASP A 211 -3.92 8.44 -2.69
N MET A 212 -4.98 8.20 -1.92
CA MET A 212 -5.16 8.80 -0.59
C MET A 212 -4.10 8.32 0.40
N ILE A 213 -3.59 7.11 0.20
CA ILE A 213 -2.65 6.47 1.11
C ILE A 213 -1.25 6.76 0.60
N ARG A 214 -0.41 7.45 1.37
CA ARG A 214 0.94 7.82 0.94
C ARG A 214 1.93 7.79 2.10
N GLY A 215 3.18 7.51 1.76
CA GLY A 215 4.31 7.53 2.68
C GLY A 215 4.19 6.52 3.82
N TYR A 216 4.64 6.96 4.99
CA TYR A 216 4.68 6.24 6.26
C TYR A 216 4.25 7.19 7.39
N GLY A 217 4.14 6.70 8.62
CA GLY A 217 3.82 7.47 9.80
C GLY A 217 2.34 7.83 9.92
N ASP A 218 2.08 8.97 10.55
CA ASP A 218 0.74 9.52 10.78
C ASP A 218 0.00 9.77 9.47
N VAL A 219 0.70 10.19 8.41
CA VAL A 219 0.12 10.45 7.08
C VAL A 219 -0.48 9.19 6.48
N TYR A 220 0.25 8.06 6.56
CA TYR A 220 -0.23 6.78 6.09
C TYR A 220 -1.48 6.33 6.88
N ARG A 221 -1.43 6.40 8.21
CA ARG A 221 -2.54 5.97 9.07
C ARG A 221 -3.79 6.83 8.86
N GLN A 222 -3.62 8.13 8.73
CA GLN A 222 -4.69 9.05 8.42
C GLN A 222 -5.32 8.72 7.06
N GLY A 223 -4.50 8.58 6.01
CA GLY A 223 -5.00 8.25 4.68
C GLY A 223 -5.75 6.91 4.63
N LEU A 224 -5.27 5.91 5.38
CA LEU A 224 -5.95 4.62 5.51
C LEU A 224 -7.29 4.73 6.26
N ALA A 225 -7.33 5.50 7.34
CA ALA A 225 -8.55 5.76 8.09
C ALA A 225 -9.58 6.53 7.24
N ASP A 226 -9.14 7.51 6.46
CA ASP A 226 -9.99 8.30 5.56
C ASP A 226 -10.55 7.41 4.44
N TRP A 227 -9.70 6.56 3.87
CA TRP A 227 -10.11 5.57 2.89
C TRP A 227 -11.18 4.62 3.45
N HIS A 228 -11.01 4.12 4.67
CA HIS A 228 -12.01 3.29 5.33
C HIS A 228 -13.33 4.04 5.53
N ALA A 229 -13.29 5.29 5.98
CA ALA A 229 -14.49 6.11 6.15
C ALA A 229 -15.29 6.27 4.84
N ILE A 230 -14.61 6.54 3.72
CA ILE A 230 -15.25 6.67 2.40
C ILE A 230 -15.85 5.33 1.95
N ILE A 231 -15.09 4.24 2.05
CA ILE A 231 -15.55 2.93 1.56
C ILE A 231 -16.69 2.38 2.41
N ASP A 232 -16.59 2.48 3.73
CA ASP A 232 -17.62 1.97 4.65
C ASP A 232 -18.82 2.92 4.76
N GLY A 233 -18.62 4.22 4.56
CA GLY A 233 -19.66 5.23 4.63
C GLY A 233 -20.47 5.40 3.35
N LEU A 234 -19.85 5.21 2.17
CA LEU A 234 -20.47 5.47 0.87
C LEU A 234 -20.49 4.22 -0.02
N ALA A 235 -19.33 3.63 -0.33
CA ALA A 235 -19.24 2.60 -1.36
C ALA A 235 -19.97 1.31 -0.98
N LYS A 236 -19.66 0.72 0.18
CA LYS A 236 -20.30 -0.53 0.63
C LYS A 236 -21.82 -0.39 0.80
N PRO A 237 -22.36 0.62 1.53
CA PRO A 237 -23.81 0.79 1.66
C PRO A 237 -24.51 0.95 0.30
N THR A 238 -23.85 1.60 -0.66
CA THR A 238 -24.38 1.74 -2.02
C THR A 238 -24.39 0.41 -2.76
N PHE A 239 -23.32 -0.39 -2.67
CA PHE A 239 -23.26 -1.71 -3.30
C PHE A 239 -24.19 -2.74 -2.65
N ASP A 240 -24.49 -2.57 -1.37
CA ASP A 240 -25.41 -3.41 -0.59
C ASP A 240 -26.88 -2.97 -0.75
N GLY A 241 -27.14 -1.86 -1.47
CA GLY A 241 -28.49 -1.34 -1.72
C GLY A 241 -29.12 -0.59 -0.54
N VAL A 242 -28.36 -0.36 0.53
CA VAL A 242 -28.81 0.38 1.73
C VAL A 242 -28.83 1.88 1.48
N LEU A 243 -27.90 2.39 0.67
CA LEU A 243 -27.81 3.79 0.30
C LEU A 243 -28.18 3.97 -1.17
N PRO A 244 -29.30 4.63 -1.51
CA PRO A 244 -29.76 4.83 -2.89
C PRO A 244 -28.99 5.96 -3.58
N LEU A 245 -27.66 5.81 -3.69
CA LEU A 245 -26.77 6.81 -4.25
C LEU A 245 -26.54 6.53 -5.74
N ALA A 246 -27.15 7.31 -6.63
CA ALA A 246 -27.04 7.11 -8.07
C ALA A 246 -25.66 7.49 -8.65
N ASP A 247 -25.03 8.53 -8.10
CA ASP A 247 -23.68 8.97 -8.48
C ASP A 247 -22.67 8.71 -7.37
N LEU A 248 -22.23 7.46 -7.24
CA LEU A 248 -21.16 7.11 -6.31
C LEU A 248 -19.82 7.76 -6.70
N ALA A 249 -19.59 8.02 -7.99
CA ALA A 249 -18.32 8.59 -8.46
C ALA A 249 -18.14 10.01 -7.94
N GLY A 250 -19.15 10.86 -8.11
CA GLY A 250 -19.18 12.23 -7.60
C GLY A 250 -19.10 12.26 -6.08
N ALA A 251 -19.83 11.39 -5.39
CA ALA A 251 -19.79 11.31 -3.92
C ALA A 251 -18.41 10.92 -3.37
N VAL A 252 -17.72 9.96 -4.01
CA VAL A 252 -16.35 9.58 -3.63
C VAL A 252 -15.39 10.72 -3.92
N ALA A 253 -15.52 11.42 -5.05
CA ALA A 253 -14.69 12.59 -5.36
C ALA A 253 -14.89 13.73 -4.35
N GLU A 254 -16.13 14.03 -3.98
CA GLU A 254 -16.50 15.02 -2.96
C GLU A 254 -15.89 14.67 -1.59
N ALA A 255 -16.06 13.41 -1.15
CA ALA A 255 -15.49 12.96 0.11
C ALA A 255 -13.95 12.96 0.11
N ARG A 256 -13.32 12.59 -1.01
CA ARG A 256 -11.86 12.68 -1.18
C ARG A 256 -11.36 14.12 -1.08
N ALA A 257 -12.08 15.07 -1.66
CA ALA A 257 -11.73 16.50 -1.57
C ALA A 257 -11.85 17.05 -0.14
N ALA A 258 -12.75 16.49 0.67
CA ALA A 258 -12.91 16.84 2.08
C ALA A 258 -11.88 16.15 3.02
N ALA A 259 -11.09 15.19 2.53
CA ALA A 259 -10.07 14.52 3.31
C ALA A 259 -8.87 15.45 3.53
N MET A 260 -8.78 16.01 4.73
CA MET A 260 -7.68 16.87 5.18
C MET A 260 -6.87 16.19 6.28
N PRO A 261 -5.64 16.63 6.57
CA PRO A 261 -4.86 16.16 7.73
C PRO A 261 -5.56 16.50 9.06
N ASP A 262 -6.50 15.65 9.49
CA ASP A 262 -7.27 15.78 10.73
C ASP A 262 -7.47 14.39 11.38
N PRO A 263 -6.79 14.09 12.50
CA PRO A 263 -6.93 12.82 13.23
C PRO A 263 -8.37 12.43 13.60
N ARG A 264 -9.27 13.42 13.74
CA ARG A 264 -10.68 13.17 14.09
C ARG A 264 -11.57 12.99 12.85
N GLN A 265 -11.08 13.37 11.68
CA GLN A 265 -11.77 13.29 10.39
C GLN A 265 -13.08 14.07 10.39
N VAL A 266 -13.15 15.22 11.08
CA VAL A 266 -14.40 15.96 11.31
C VAL A 266 -15.01 16.40 9.99
N ALA A 267 -14.21 17.03 9.12
CA ALA A 267 -14.67 17.50 7.81
C ALA A 267 -15.15 16.35 6.93
N LEU A 268 -14.35 15.28 6.81
CA LEU A 268 -14.67 14.10 6.02
C LEU A 268 -15.98 13.42 6.50
N LYS A 269 -16.11 13.19 7.80
CA LYS A 269 -17.31 12.57 8.38
C LYS A 269 -18.55 13.41 8.17
N ARG A 270 -18.44 14.74 8.30
CA ARG A 270 -19.54 15.67 8.02
C ARG A 270 -19.96 15.58 6.55
N THR A 271 -19.02 15.66 5.61
CA THR A 271 -19.32 15.54 4.17
C THR A 271 -19.98 14.19 3.83
N ILE A 272 -19.48 13.08 4.40
CA ILE A 272 -20.11 11.77 4.21
C ILE A 272 -21.54 11.76 4.76
N ALA A 273 -21.79 12.35 5.92
CA ALA A 273 -23.13 12.44 6.49
C ALA A 273 -24.08 13.28 5.61
N GLU A 274 -23.62 14.41 5.08
CA GLU A 274 -24.37 15.28 4.17
C GLU A 274 -24.72 14.56 2.85
N ILE A 275 -23.76 13.84 2.24
CA ILE A 275 -24.02 13.00 1.06
C ILE A 275 -25.09 11.95 1.36
N ARG A 276 -24.97 11.26 2.50
CA ARG A 276 -25.93 10.22 2.89
C ARG A 276 -27.34 10.79 3.11
N ALA A 277 -27.45 11.93 3.78
CA ALA A 277 -28.73 12.60 4.00
C ALA A 277 -29.39 12.99 2.67
N ARG A 278 -28.62 13.55 1.72
CA ARG A 278 -29.11 13.88 0.37
C ARG A 278 -29.60 12.65 -0.38
N ALA A 279 -28.85 11.55 -0.36
CA ALA A 279 -29.23 10.32 -1.05
C ALA A 279 -30.50 9.69 -0.47
N LEU A 280 -30.62 9.61 0.86
CA LEU A 280 -31.81 9.06 1.51
C LEU A 280 -33.06 9.92 1.29
N GLY A 281 -32.92 11.25 1.32
CA GLY A 281 -34.02 12.17 1.01
C GLY A 281 -34.50 12.05 -0.44
N ALA A 282 -33.57 11.94 -1.40
CA ALA A 282 -33.92 11.72 -2.80
C ALA A 282 -34.62 10.37 -3.04
N GLY A 283 -34.16 9.31 -2.36
CA GLY A 283 -34.78 7.98 -2.44
C GLY A 283 -36.21 7.95 -1.89
N ALA A 284 -36.48 8.66 -0.79
CA ALA A 284 -37.82 8.75 -0.21
C ALA A 284 -38.82 9.44 -1.16
N ASN A 285 -38.40 10.53 -1.81
CA ASN A 285 -39.23 11.24 -2.78
C ASN A 285 -39.53 10.40 -4.03
N ALA A 286 -38.59 9.58 -4.49
CA ALA A 286 -38.78 8.68 -5.63
C ALA A 286 -39.70 7.49 -5.33
N ALA A 287 -39.86 7.10 -4.06
CA ALA A 287 -40.75 6.02 -3.65
C ALA A 287 -42.20 6.49 -3.37
N ALA A 288 -42.41 7.79 -3.21
CA ALA A 288 -43.70 8.38 -2.86
C ALA A 288 -44.48 8.94 -4.07
N GLY A 289 -43.86 9.04 -5.25
CA GLY A 289 -44.49 9.42 -6.51
C GLY A 289 -44.66 8.25 -7.45
#